data_AF-A0A3N0W5H1-F1
#
_entry.id   AF-A0A3N0W5H1-F1
#
_cell.length_a   1.000
_cell.length_b   1.000
_cell.length_c   1.000
_cell.angle_alpha   90.00
_cell.angle_beta   90.00
_cell.angle_gamma   90.00
#
_symmetry.space_group_name_H-M   'P 1'
#
loop_
_entity.id
_entity.type
_entity.pdbx_description
1 polymer ?
#
loop_
_entity_poly.entity_id
_entity_poly.type
_entity_poly.pdbx_seq_one_letter_code
_entity_poly.pdbx_strand_id
1 'polypeptide(L)'
;MMNKIDEFFKNKQNEKPIESINDILERHHIIDYLENGFIHQNWAKNEITKYESIIKEFKKDISQFFKSLKANEIVTFYDNIDSAYFKTFWLLVNKHETFKQITSLDLDLIFKKKRFKITDILYCKRVVNHFDNEIAEYIISNPRNAEILLSYFEAIHDRPQQEKFFPRSLTLEDREKLVNKYLDSDDTNLNYIRLIVKNKDSENLRFTDKTRLKAKRLADKINEELLNSEHTLVLKKGVALSEDQDEIKEIEYKDGEQIYSYSKKRLSEDINNVTLLKNFRTIFEYLDFQGCIEFTSRTSEIDSLEHTFIRSKNEFFISSMFREKSLEGHLKFYIYDFFLNTIDKRLEDILENFVNEYLNKNFNLNYLKLHLPNKESSYLEKIRLLAPEFESLLEQYKLYVEDDIVDYELLQVSTKTSKFGNIPSLLQKKYVYPFGEEYLKLEHTFFSSMSYLIDYEKYGDKYKNFYSLIKNEIVSLKDFDSFDKKYIQQLIDENYLKINEDGRLKLVNENLLLIIYYLKNYDVISYWYFPKFLRVEIDLMNEQKMVKFSDKLLTVAEQEYFDYYLNNRFSNGLWLRNKYVHATNSHNENDQENDYKTLLKLLVLLILKIDDDLSIAKNLIKSHIKDNILPL
;
A
#
# COMPACT_ATOMS: atom_id res chain seq x y z
N MET A 1 9.05 -8.37 29.82
CA MET A 1 8.02 -7.96 30.80
C MET A 1 7.76 -9.05 31.84
N MET A 2 7.46 -10.30 31.46
CA MET A 2 7.14 -11.36 32.43
C MET A 2 8.21 -11.60 33.50
N ASN A 3 9.50 -11.44 33.20
CA ASN A 3 10.57 -11.54 34.19
C ASN A 3 10.42 -10.48 35.31
N LYS A 4 9.97 -9.25 34.98
CA LYS A 4 9.72 -8.21 35.98
C LYS A 4 8.53 -8.55 36.88
N ILE A 5 7.48 -9.14 36.29
CA ILE A 5 6.31 -9.60 37.05
C ILE A 5 6.69 -10.77 37.98
N ASP A 6 7.54 -11.69 37.51
CA ASP A 6 8.10 -12.76 38.33
C ASP A 6 8.94 -12.20 39.49
N GLU A 7 9.83 -11.24 39.23
CA GLU A 7 10.60 -10.55 40.26
C GLU A 7 9.70 -9.82 41.27
N PHE A 8 8.62 -9.17 40.81
CA PHE A 8 7.65 -8.49 41.68
C PHE A 8 7.05 -9.46 42.71
N PHE A 9 6.63 -10.64 42.27
CA PHE A 9 6.08 -11.66 43.17
C PHE A 9 7.15 -12.34 44.04
N LYS A 10 8.33 -12.67 43.48
CA LYS A 10 9.43 -13.30 44.23
C LYS A 10 9.97 -12.43 45.33
N ASN A 11 10.10 -11.13 45.06
CA ASN A 11 10.54 -10.13 46.03
C ASN A 11 9.42 -9.71 46.99
N LYS A 12 8.26 -10.39 46.95
CA LYS A 12 7.08 -10.12 47.79
C LYS A 12 6.63 -8.66 47.74
N GLN A 13 6.79 -8.01 46.59
CA GLN A 13 6.37 -6.61 46.45
C GLN A 13 4.84 -6.48 46.53
N ASN A 14 4.11 -7.55 46.22
CA ASN A 14 2.66 -7.64 46.45
C ASN A 14 2.26 -7.51 47.93
N GLU A 15 3.16 -7.80 48.88
CA GLU A 15 2.91 -7.73 50.33
C GLU A 15 3.30 -6.36 50.92
N LYS A 16 4.00 -5.51 50.16
CA LYS A 16 4.40 -4.17 50.62
C LYS A 16 3.20 -3.20 50.67
N PRO A 17 3.22 -2.21 51.59
CA PRO A 17 2.22 -1.16 51.59
C PRO A 17 2.26 -0.38 50.28
N ILE A 18 1.10 0.13 49.87
CA ILE A 18 1.00 1.07 48.74
C ILE A 18 1.54 2.42 49.24
N GLU A 19 2.64 2.87 48.66
CA GLU A 19 3.31 4.13 49.04
C GLU A 19 3.01 5.25 48.05
N SER A 20 2.68 4.90 46.81
CA SER A 20 2.44 5.85 45.73
C SER A 20 1.31 5.42 44.78
N ILE A 21 0.85 6.38 43.98
CA ILE A 21 -0.07 6.11 42.87
C ILE A 21 0.54 5.15 41.83
N ASN A 22 1.87 5.14 41.67
CA ASN A 22 2.53 4.26 40.71
C ASN A 22 2.42 2.78 41.12
N ASP A 23 2.41 2.46 42.42
CA ASP A 23 2.21 1.09 42.90
C ASP A 23 0.81 0.56 42.52
N ILE A 24 -0.22 1.43 42.59
CA ILE A 24 -1.58 1.11 42.17
C ILE A 24 -1.64 0.85 40.66
N LEU A 25 -0.95 1.68 39.86
CA LEU A 25 -0.93 1.59 38.40
C LEU A 25 -0.14 0.35 37.94
N GLU A 26 0.97 0.01 38.60
CA GLU A 26 1.75 -1.20 38.34
C GLU A 26 0.96 -2.47 38.66
N ARG A 27 0.24 -2.51 39.80
CA ARG A 27 -0.69 -3.60 40.11
C ARG A 27 -1.76 -3.78 39.03
N HIS A 28 -2.25 -2.70 38.43
CA HIS A 28 -3.20 -2.78 37.33
C HIS A 28 -2.58 -3.36 36.05
N HIS A 29 -1.35 -2.99 35.70
CA HIS A 29 -0.66 -3.61 34.56
C HIS A 29 -0.42 -5.11 34.78
N ILE A 30 -0.05 -5.52 35.99
CA ILE A 30 0.10 -6.96 36.33
C ILE A 30 -1.22 -7.71 36.11
N ILE A 31 -2.36 -7.12 36.53
CA ILE A 31 -3.69 -7.68 36.23
C ILE A 31 -3.87 -7.85 34.73
N ASP A 32 -3.63 -6.80 33.93
CA ASP A 32 -3.84 -6.85 32.49
C ASP A 32 -3.00 -7.94 31.80
N TYR A 33 -1.73 -8.12 32.19
CA TYR A 33 -0.89 -9.20 31.63
C TYR A 33 -1.45 -10.59 31.96
N LEU A 34 -1.76 -10.85 33.23
CA LEU A 34 -2.21 -12.18 33.65
C LEU A 34 -3.60 -12.52 33.10
N GLU A 35 -4.52 -11.56 33.02
CA GLU A 35 -5.86 -11.80 32.46
C GLU A 35 -5.86 -12.02 30.94
N ASN A 36 -4.87 -11.47 30.23
CA ASN A 36 -4.66 -11.76 28.81
C ASN A 36 -3.89 -13.08 28.57
N GLY A 37 -3.69 -13.89 29.61
CA GLY A 37 -3.10 -15.24 29.50
C GLY A 37 -1.58 -15.27 29.42
N PHE A 38 -0.89 -14.16 29.70
CA PHE A 38 0.57 -14.15 29.74
C PHE A 38 1.06 -14.77 31.06
N ILE A 39 1.78 -15.89 30.97
CA ILE A 39 2.29 -16.65 32.12
C ILE A 39 3.81 -16.82 31.97
N HIS A 40 4.55 -16.68 33.07
CA HIS A 40 6.00 -16.88 33.04
C HIS A 40 6.34 -18.38 32.89
N GLN A 41 7.30 -18.71 32.03
CA GLN A 41 7.59 -20.09 31.63
C GLN A 41 7.98 -21.01 32.80
N ASN A 42 8.55 -20.43 33.87
CA ASN A 42 9.02 -21.18 35.03
C ASN A 42 7.99 -21.29 36.16
N TRP A 43 6.77 -20.77 35.99
CA TRP A 43 5.75 -20.86 37.02
C TRP A 43 5.07 -22.23 37.02
N ALA A 44 5.05 -22.87 38.18
CA ALA A 44 4.28 -24.09 38.38
C ALA A 44 2.77 -23.80 38.50
N LYS A 45 1.93 -24.80 38.22
CA LYS A 45 0.46 -24.65 38.21
C LYS A 45 -0.11 -24.08 39.51
N ASN A 46 0.47 -24.46 40.65
CA ASN A 46 0.12 -23.94 41.98
C ASN A 46 0.52 -22.46 42.16
N GLU A 47 1.64 -22.02 41.60
CA GLU A 47 2.06 -20.60 41.63
C GLU A 47 1.13 -19.74 40.79
N ILE A 48 0.74 -20.22 39.60
CA ILE A 48 -0.24 -19.55 38.73
C ILE A 48 -1.56 -19.33 39.50
N THR A 49 -2.12 -20.38 40.10
CA THR A 49 -3.36 -20.27 40.89
C THR A 49 -3.21 -19.32 42.08
N LYS A 50 -2.04 -19.28 42.72
CA LYS A 50 -1.73 -18.33 43.81
C LYS A 50 -1.73 -16.88 43.29
N TYR A 51 -1.03 -16.60 42.20
CA TYR A 51 -0.96 -15.25 41.62
C TYR A 51 -2.31 -14.78 41.08
N GLU A 52 -3.10 -15.68 40.49
CA GLU A 52 -4.50 -15.42 40.11
C GLU A 52 -5.39 -15.02 41.30
N SER A 53 -5.13 -15.56 42.49
CA SER A 53 -5.81 -15.14 43.71
C SER A 53 -5.35 -13.74 44.15
N ILE A 54 -4.05 -13.46 44.11
CA ILE A 54 -3.48 -12.17 44.52
C ILE A 54 -4.00 -11.03 43.63
N ILE A 55 -4.07 -11.23 42.30
CA ILE A 55 -4.59 -10.18 41.41
C ILE A 55 -6.07 -9.88 41.64
N LYS A 56 -6.86 -10.81 42.19
CA LYS A 56 -8.25 -10.50 42.61
C LYS A 56 -8.27 -9.51 43.78
N GLU A 57 -7.33 -9.63 44.71
CA GLU A 57 -7.16 -8.66 45.80
C GLU A 57 -6.74 -7.30 45.26
N PHE A 58 -5.79 -7.26 44.31
CA PHE A 58 -5.37 -6.02 43.65
C PHE A 58 -6.56 -5.27 43.02
N LYS A 59 -7.47 -5.97 42.35
CA LYS A 59 -8.67 -5.34 41.78
C LYS A 59 -9.53 -4.64 42.84
N LYS A 60 -9.67 -5.26 44.01
CA LYS A 60 -10.43 -4.70 45.13
C LYS A 60 -9.73 -3.45 45.65
N ASP A 61 -8.42 -3.52 45.87
CA ASP A 61 -7.61 -2.39 46.35
C ASP A 61 -7.67 -1.21 45.38
N ILE A 62 -7.43 -1.45 44.08
CA ILE A 62 -7.51 -0.44 43.03
C ILE A 62 -8.90 0.20 43.01
N SER A 63 -9.97 -0.61 43.05
CA SER A 63 -11.32 -0.06 43.04
C SER A 63 -11.64 0.76 44.28
N GLN A 64 -11.16 0.36 45.46
CA GLN A 64 -11.38 1.10 46.70
C GLN A 64 -10.59 2.41 46.69
N PHE A 65 -9.32 2.36 46.28
CA PHE A 65 -8.44 3.51 46.14
C PHE A 65 -9.06 4.57 45.25
N PHE A 66 -9.41 4.22 43.99
CA PHE A 66 -9.99 5.20 43.06
C PHE A 66 -11.30 5.77 43.59
N LYS A 67 -12.21 4.96 44.15
CA LYS A 67 -13.47 5.47 44.72
C LYS A 67 -13.28 6.45 45.88
N SER A 68 -12.17 6.35 46.62
CA SER A 68 -11.87 7.27 47.73
C SER A 68 -11.16 8.56 47.31
N LEU A 69 -10.66 8.65 46.08
CA LEU A 69 -9.92 9.82 45.59
C LEU A 69 -10.77 11.07 45.60
N LYS A 70 -10.22 12.17 46.10
CA LYS A 70 -10.76 13.53 46.03
C LYS A 70 -10.17 14.32 44.86
N ALA A 71 -10.82 15.42 44.48
CA ALA A 71 -10.41 16.28 43.38
C ALA A 71 -8.95 16.77 43.50
N ASN A 72 -8.59 17.31 44.67
CA ASN A 72 -7.24 17.82 44.94
C ASN A 72 -6.17 16.72 44.84
N GLU A 73 -6.49 15.50 45.27
CA GLU A 73 -5.61 14.34 45.17
C GLU A 73 -5.38 13.92 43.71
N ILE A 74 -6.43 13.97 42.87
CA ILE A 74 -6.29 13.67 41.44
C ILE A 74 -5.34 14.66 40.76
N VAL A 75 -5.47 15.95 41.06
CA VAL A 75 -4.60 17.00 40.51
C VAL A 75 -3.15 16.85 40.99
N THR A 76 -2.93 16.55 42.27
CA THR A 76 -1.58 16.39 42.83
C THR A 76 -0.91 15.08 42.43
N PHE A 77 -1.66 13.98 42.33
CA PHE A 77 -1.11 12.71 41.87
C PHE A 77 -0.59 12.80 40.44
N TYR A 78 -1.23 13.61 39.58
CA TYR A 78 -0.80 13.76 38.21
C TYR A 78 0.68 14.17 38.05
N ASP A 79 1.22 14.97 38.98
CA ASP A 79 2.64 15.37 38.95
C ASP A 79 3.61 14.23 39.31
N ASN A 80 3.12 13.24 40.07
CA ASN A 80 3.90 12.14 40.63
C ASN A 80 3.74 10.82 39.85
N ILE A 81 2.93 10.81 38.80
CA ILE A 81 2.73 9.64 37.94
C ILE A 81 3.93 9.46 37.00
N ASP A 82 4.41 8.22 36.91
CA ASP A 82 5.43 7.85 35.95
C ASP A 82 4.91 8.00 34.52
N SER A 83 5.80 8.42 33.61
CA SER A 83 5.43 8.75 32.22
C SER A 83 4.73 7.61 31.46
N ALA A 84 5.01 6.37 31.84
CA ALA A 84 4.38 5.18 31.25
C ALA A 84 2.93 4.96 31.70
N TYR A 85 2.48 5.58 32.81
CA TYR A 85 1.20 5.27 33.43
C TYR A 85 0.12 6.36 33.25
N PHE A 86 0.40 7.49 32.60
CA PHE A 86 -0.59 8.57 32.40
C PHE A 86 -1.88 8.11 31.71
N LYS A 87 -1.76 7.36 30.61
CA LYS A 87 -2.92 6.78 29.90
C LYS A 87 -3.70 5.85 30.82
N THR A 88 -3.01 4.98 31.54
CA THR A 88 -3.62 4.02 32.46
C THR A 88 -4.35 4.71 33.60
N PHE A 89 -3.78 5.77 34.16
CA PHE A 89 -4.42 6.58 35.18
C PHE A 89 -5.77 7.11 34.72
N TRP A 90 -5.81 7.74 33.54
CA TRP A 90 -7.06 8.26 32.99
C TRP A 90 -8.09 7.16 32.69
N LEU A 91 -7.65 6.00 32.19
CA LEU A 91 -8.53 4.86 31.98
C LEU A 91 -9.19 4.37 33.29
N LEU A 92 -8.43 4.35 34.39
CA LEU A 92 -8.96 4.00 35.71
C LEU A 92 -9.88 5.10 36.29
N VAL A 93 -9.51 6.38 36.14
CA VAL A 93 -10.38 7.52 36.48
C VAL A 93 -11.73 7.42 35.76
N ASN A 94 -11.70 7.10 34.47
CA ASN A 94 -12.89 6.90 33.63
C ASN A 94 -13.70 5.67 34.06
N LYS A 95 -13.04 4.54 34.33
CA LYS A 95 -13.67 3.27 34.74
C LYS A 95 -14.38 3.39 36.09
N HIS A 96 -13.77 4.09 37.05
CA HIS A 96 -14.29 4.27 38.41
C HIS A 96 -15.11 5.54 38.60
N GLU A 97 -15.31 6.32 37.55
CA GLU A 97 -16.10 7.56 37.53
C GLU A 97 -15.62 8.64 38.51
N THR A 98 -14.34 8.61 38.89
CA THR A 98 -13.77 9.55 39.85
C THR A 98 -13.65 10.96 39.27
N PHE A 99 -13.68 11.08 37.94
CA PHE A 99 -13.74 12.35 37.23
C PHE A 99 -14.93 13.23 37.65
N LYS A 100 -16.02 12.64 38.17
CA LYS A 100 -17.20 13.40 38.65
C LYS A 100 -16.90 14.29 39.85
N GLN A 101 -15.77 14.06 40.52
CA GLN A 101 -15.35 14.87 41.66
C GLN A 101 -14.51 16.08 41.22
N ILE A 102 -13.96 16.06 40.01
CA ILE A 102 -13.09 17.10 39.46
C ILE A 102 -13.97 18.24 38.94
N THR A 103 -13.64 19.48 39.27
CA THR A 103 -14.30 20.67 38.70
C THR A 103 -13.62 21.11 37.41
N SER A 104 -14.27 21.99 36.63
CA SER A 104 -13.63 22.60 35.44
C SER A 104 -12.33 23.33 35.81
N LEU A 105 -12.26 23.97 36.99
CA LEU A 105 -11.04 24.62 37.49
C LEU A 105 -9.91 23.61 37.77
N ASP A 106 -10.24 22.45 38.34
CA ASP A 106 -9.26 21.39 38.59
C ASP A 106 -8.72 20.81 37.28
N LEU A 107 -9.59 20.64 36.27
CA LEU A 107 -9.20 20.17 34.95
C LEU A 107 -8.27 21.17 34.25
N ASP A 108 -8.56 22.47 34.34
CA ASP A 108 -7.69 23.53 33.84
C ASP A 108 -6.30 23.52 34.48
N LEU A 109 -6.21 23.17 35.77
CA LEU A 109 -4.91 23.00 36.44
C LEU A 109 -4.14 21.81 35.86
N ILE A 110 -4.82 20.71 35.50
CA ILE A 110 -4.21 19.55 34.86
C ILE A 110 -3.74 19.88 33.45
N PHE A 111 -4.55 20.61 32.68
CA PHE A 111 -4.23 21.06 31.31
C PHE A 111 -2.95 21.89 31.22
N LYS A 112 -2.61 22.63 32.29
CA LYS A 112 -1.40 23.45 32.38
C LYS A 112 -0.16 22.65 32.77
N LYS A 113 -0.28 21.36 33.12
CA LYS A 113 0.87 20.53 33.51
C LYS A 113 1.72 20.19 32.28
N LYS A 114 3.04 20.35 32.40
CA LYS A 114 4.01 20.14 31.31
C LYS A 114 3.94 18.74 30.67
N ARG A 115 3.57 17.72 31.45
CA ARG A 115 3.48 16.32 31.01
C ARG A 115 2.09 15.93 30.51
N PHE A 116 1.12 16.84 30.57
CA PHE A 116 -0.24 16.56 30.12
C PHE A 116 -0.29 16.37 28.60
N LYS A 117 -0.98 15.32 28.17
CA LYS A 117 -1.30 15.05 26.77
C LYS A 117 -2.78 14.80 26.65
N ILE A 118 -3.47 15.59 25.84
CA ILE A 118 -4.91 15.44 25.64
C ILE A 118 -5.28 14.05 25.10
N THR A 119 -4.36 13.39 24.38
CA THR A 119 -4.55 12.03 23.87
C THR A 119 -4.86 11.01 24.95
N ASP A 120 -4.37 11.20 26.18
CA ASP A 120 -4.63 10.28 27.29
C ASP A 120 -6.10 10.35 27.74
N ILE A 121 -6.70 11.53 27.71
CA ILE A 121 -8.14 11.74 27.98
C ILE A 121 -9.01 11.27 26.82
N LEU A 122 -8.57 11.42 25.56
CA LEU A 122 -9.40 11.05 24.41
C LEU A 122 -9.71 9.53 24.35
N TYR A 123 -9.00 8.67 25.08
CA TYR A 123 -9.39 7.26 25.22
C TYR A 123 -10.54 7.03 26.23
N CYS A 124 -11.00 8.08 26.92
CA CYS A 124 -11.90 8.00 28.06
C CYS A 124 -13.28 8.59 27.76
N LYS A 125 -14.17 7.79 27.15
CA LYS A 125 -15.51 8.23 26.71
C LYS A 125 -16.30 9.01 27.76
N ARG A 126 -16.31 8.55 29.03
CA ARG A 126 -17.13 9.18 30.08
C ARG A 126 -16.54 10.52 30.52
N VAL A 127 -15.20 10.62 30.58
CA VAL A 127 -14.49 11.86 30.87
C VAL A 127 -14.74 12.88 29.76
N VAL A 128 -14.58 12.48 28.50
CA VAL A 128 -14.81 13.34 27.32
C VAL A 128 -16.24 13.88 27.29
N ASN A 129 -17.24 13.03 27.54
CA ASN A 129 -18.63 13.47 27.56
C ASN A 129 -18.97 14.38 28.75
N HIS A 130 -18.27 14.24 29.88
CA HIS A 130 -18.53 15.04 31.08
C HIS A 130 -17.96 16.46 30.96
N PHE A 131 -16.75 16.57 30.43
CA PHE A 131 -16.03 17.84 30.24
C PHE A 131 -16.02 18.26 28.77
N ASP A 132 -17.18 18.12 28.10
CA ASP A 132 -17.29 18.25 26.65
C ASP A 132 -16.78 19.62 26.16
N ASN A 133 -17.25 20.71 26.76
CA ASN A 133 -16.88 22.07 26.36
C ASN A 133 -15.43 22.39 26.74
N GLU A 134 -15.00 22.03 27.96
CA GLU A 134 -13.64 22.31 28.44
C GLU A 134 -12.57 21.61 27.60
N ILE A 135 -12.82 20.35 27.22
CA ILE A 135 -11.92 19.59 26.35
C ILE A 135 -11.93 20.18 24.93
N ALA A 136 -13.08 20.62 24.41
CA ALA A 136 -13.16 21.26 23.09
C ALA A 136 -12.37 22.58 23.06
N GLU A 137 -12.55 23.44 24.07
CA GLU A 137 -11.81 24.70 24.23
C GLU A 137 -10.31 24.46 24.32
N TYR A 138 -9.88 23.47 25.12
CA TYR A 138 -8.47 23.08 25.21
C TYR A 138 -7.91 22.65 23.85
N ILE A 139 -8.63 21.80 23.12
CA ILE A 139 -8.23 21.33 21.80
C ILE A 139 -8.02 22.52 20.85
N ILE A 140 -8.97 23.47 20.80
CA ILE A 140 -8.94 24.63 19.91
C ILE A 140 -7.85 25.66 20.32
N SER A 141 -7.48 25.70 21.61
CA SER A 141 -6.51 26.66 22.14
C SER A 141 -5.09 26.45 21.61
N ASN A 142 -4.72 25.21 21.27
CA ASN A 142 -3.39 24.86 20.79
C ASN A 142 -3.45 24.34 19.34
N PRO A 143 -2.91 25.09 18.37
CA PRO A 143 -2.91 24.71 16.95
C PRO A 143 -2.34 23.30 16.68
N ARG A 144 -1.34 22.84 17.45
CA ARG A 144 -0.74 21.51 17.27
C ARG A 144 -1.72 20.37 17.52
N ASN A 145 -2.84 20.59 18.21
CA ASN A 145 -3.87 19.56 18.39
C ASN A 145 -4.57 19.19 17.06
N ALA A 146 -4.41 19.98 16.00
CA ALA A 146 -4.83 19.60 14.64
C ALA A 146 -4.19 18.27 14.20
N GLU A 147 -2.94 18.01 14.60
CA GLU A 147 -2.23 16.77 14.28
C GLU A 147 -2.93 15.53 14.86
N ILE A 148 -3.60 15.66 16.00
CA ILE A 148 -4.35 14.55 16.62
C ILE A 148 -5.58 14.20 15.78
N LEU A 149 -6.30 15.22 15.30
CA LEU A 149 -7.45 15.03 14.41
C LEU A 149 -7.02 14.39 13.09
N LEU A 150 -5.96 14.91 12.48
CA LEU A 150 -5.43 14.42 11.21
C LEU A 150 -4.89 12.98 11.34
N SER A 151 -4.13 12.70 12.40
CA SER A 151 -3.63 11.35 12.70
C SER A 151 -4.76 10.34 12.87
N TYR A 152 -5.84 10.71 13.54
CA TYR A 152 -6.91 9.77 13.86
C TYR A 152 -7.91 9.61 12.71
N PHE A 153 -8.33 10.70 12.08
CA PHE A 153 -9.41 10.66 11.09
C PHE A 153 -8.92 10.52 9.64
N GLU A 154 -7.72 10.99 9.30
CA GLU A 154 -7.24 11.03 7.90
C GLU A 154 -6.07 10.10 7.62
N ALA A 155 -5.12 9.95 8.56
CA ALA A 155 -3.95 9.11 8.33
C ALA A 155 -4.33 7.62 8.16
N ILE A 156 -3.57 6.89 7.35
CA ILE A 156 -3.64 5.43 7.27
C ILE A 156 -3.02 4.80 8.53
N HIS A 157 -3.53 3.63 8.93
CA HIS A 157 -2.99 2.85 10.04
C HIS A 157 -2.93 1.38 9.64
N ASP A 158 -1.77 0.76 9.81
CA ASP A 158 -1.57 -0.66 9.48
C ASP A 158 -2.30 -1.60 10.45
N ARG A 159 -2.66 -1.08 11.63
CA ARG A 159 -3.37 -1.82 12.67
C ARG A 159 -4.66 -1.09 13.05
N PRO A 160 -5.69 -1.84 13.48
CA PRO A 160 -6.89 -1.23 14.05
C PRO A 160 -6.51 -0.25 15.16
N GLN A 161 -6.96 0.99 15.04
CA GLN A 161 -6.73 1.98 16.07
C GLN A 161 -7.58 1.69 17.30
N GLN A 162 -7.01 1.94 18.48
CA GLN A 162 -7.83 2.06 19.68
C GLN A 162 -8.74 3.29 19.54
N GLU A 163 -10.04 3.10 19.81
CA GLU A 163 -11.04 4.15 19.68
C GLU A 163 -10.71 5.36 20.56
N LYS A 164 -10.74 6.55 19.94
CA LYS A 164 -10.69 7.85 20.62
C LYS A 164 -12.05 8.54 20.53
N PHE A 165 -12.42 9.19 21.61
CA PHE A 165 -13.63 9.99 21.77
C PHE A 165 -13.26 11.46 21.71
N PHE A 166 -13.90 12.19 20.80
CA PHE A 166 -13.78 13.64 20.70
C PHE A 166 -15.05 14.31 21.24
N PRO A 167 -14.96 15.53 21.81
CA PRO A 167 -16.12 16.26 22.27
C PRO A 167 -17.15 16.48 21.17
N ARG A 168 -18.44 16.44 21.53
CA ARG A 168 -19.57 16.72 20.65
C ARG A 168 -19.67 18.20 20.32
N SER A 169 -19.30 19.08 21.25
CA SER A 169 -19.19 20.53 21.03
C SER A 169 -18.09 20.91 20.02
N LEU A 170 -17.13 20.01 19.73
CA LEU A 170 -16.10 20.24 18.72
C LEU A 170 -16.66 20.00 17.30
N THR A 171 -17.34 21.02 16.77
CA THR A 171 -18.01 20.99 15.47
C THR A 171 -17.05 20.87 14.29
N LEU A 172 -17.57 20.57 13.09
CA LEU A 172 -16.76 20.56 11.86
C LEU A 172 -16.13 21.94 11.58
N GLU A 173 -16.86 23.02 11.87
CA GLU A 173 -16.36 24.39 11.71
C GLU A 173 -15.20 24.66 12.68
N ASP A 174 -15.30 24.19 13.92
CA ASP A 174 -14.22 24.34 14.91
C ASP A 174 -12.98 23.51 14.56
N ARG A 175 -13.17 22.32 13.98
CA ARG A 175 -12.08 21.49 13.46
C ARG A 175 -11.37 22.19 12.30
N GLU A 176 -12.11 22.79 11.36
CA GLU A 176 -11.53 23.57 10.27
C GLU A 176 -10.85 24.85 10.78
N LYS A 177 -11.41 25.54 11.78
CA LYS A 177 -10.76 26.69 12.44
C LYS A 177 -9.43 26.29 13.08
N LEU A 178 -9.40 25.18 13.80
CA LEU A 178 -8.17 24.65 14.41
C LEU A 178 -7.12 24.32 13.34
N VAL A 179 -7.52 23.67 12.25
CA VAL A 179 -6.63 23.39 11.11
C VAL A 179 -6.11 24.67 10.46
N ASN A 180 -6.96 25.69 10.29
CA ASN A 180 -6.51 26.98 9.75
C ASN A 180 -5.49 27.66 10.66
N LYS A 181 -5.71 27.65 11.99
CA LYS A 181 -4.73 28.15 12.97
C LYS A 181 -3.42 27.37 12.92
N TYR A 182 -3.48 26.05 12.69
CA TYR A 182 -2.28 25.22 12.50
C TYR A 182 -1.52 25.66 11.26
N LEU A 183 -2.20 25.83 10.12
CA LEU A 183 -1.56 26.29 8.88
C LEU A 183 -0.98 27.71 8.95
N ASP A 184 -1.44 28.54 9.89
CA ASP A 184 -0.88 29.88 10.14
C ASP A 184 0.28 29.89 11.15
N SER A 185 0.61 28.74 11.74
CA SER A 185 1.69 28.65 12.74
C SER A 185 3.07 28.43 12.10
N ASP A 186 4.11 28.95 12.74
CA ASP A 186 5.49 28.83 12.26
C ASP A 186 6.06 27.40 12.35
N ASP A 187 5.48 26.58 13.22
CA ASP A 187 5.95 25.23 13.53
C ASP A 187 4.95 24.19 13.02
N THR A 188 4.81 24.15 11.70
CA THR A 188 3.99 23.17 11.00
C THR A 188 4.81 22.01 10.48
N ASN A 189 4.25 20.80 10.58
CA ASN A 189 4.87 19.62 10.05
C ASN A 189 4.24 19.28 8.69
N LEU A 190 5.10 19.24 7.66
CA LEU A 190 4.75 18.99 6.27
C LEU A 190 3.89 17.74 6.07
N ASN A 191 4.11 16.68 6.86
CA ASN A 191 3.36 15.44 6.73
C ASN A 191 1.88 15.64 7.11
N TYR A 192 1.59 16.43 8.15
CA TYR A 192 0.22 16.77 8.52
C TYR A 192 -0.42 17.76 7.54
N ILE A 193 0.37 18.71 7.00
CA ILE A 193 -0.11 19.59 5.92
C ILE A 193 -0.55 18.74 4.71
N ARG A 194 0.23 17.73 4.34
CA ARG A 194 -0.11 16.81 3.24
C ARG A 194 -1.39 16.02 3.50
N LEU A 195 -1.71 15.67 4.76
CA LEU A 195 -3.00 15.06 5.10
C LEU A 195 -4.17 16.03 4.83
N ILE A 196 -4.01 17.32 5.12
CA ILE A 196 -5.04 18.34 4.84
C ILE A 196 -5.28 18.47 3.33
N VAL A 197 -4.20 18.51 2.54
CA VAL A 197 -4.27 18.61 1.06
C VAL A 197 -5.01 17.40 0.47
N LYS A 198 -4.73 16.20 1.00
CA LYS A 198 -5.23 14.92 0.49
C LYS A 198 -6.52 14.45 1.17
N ASN A 199 -7.11 15.25 2.05
CA ASN A 199 -8.31 14.87 2.78
C ASN A 199 -9.51 14.70 1.84
N LYS A 200 -10.24 13.60 2.03
CA LYS A 200 -11.60 13.44 1.51
C LYS A 200 -12.62 13.80 2.59
N ASP A 201 -13.64 14.56 2.22
CA ASP A 201 -14.71 14.96 3.14
C ASP A 201 -15.35 13.73 3.80
N SER A 202 -15.55 13.85 5.11
CA SER A 202 -16.20 12.84 5.94
C SER A 202 -17.04 13.52 7.02
N GLU A 203 -17.87 12.74 7.71
CA GLU A 203 -18.67 13.22 8.84
C GLU A 203 -17.82 13.76 10.01
N ASN A 204 -16.54 13.37 10.09
CA ASN A 204 -15.63 13.75 11.16
C ASN A 204 -14.64 14.85 10.75
N LEU A 205 -14.33 14.97 9.46
CA LEU A 205 -13.33 15.92 8.98
C LEU A 205 -13.69 16.37 7.58
N ARG A 206 -13.88 17.68 7.44
CA ARG A 206 -14.31 18.35 6.22
C ARG A 206 -13.63 19.71 6.13
N PHE A 207 -13.09 20.02 4.96
CA PHE A 207 -12.39 21.28 4.72
C PHE A 207 -12.97 21.97 3.49
N THR A 208 -13.04 23.30 3.53
CA THR A 208 -13.33 24.11 2.36
C THR A 208 -12.17 24.08 1.37
N ASP A 209 -12.47 24.35 0.10
CA ASP A 209 -11.43 24.43 -0.94
C ASP A 209 -10.42 25.54 -0.68
N LYS A 210 -10.81 26.61 0.03
CA LYS A 210 -9.90 27.66 0.48
C LYS A 210 -8.85 27.13 1.47
N THR A 211 -9.27 26.32 2.44
CA THR A 211 -8.37 25.67 3.41
C THR A 211 -7.44 24.69 2.72
N ARG A 212 -7.95 23.88 1.78
CA ARG A 212 -7.13 22.96 0.97
C ARG A 212 -6.09 23.71 0.13
N LEU A 213 -6.48 24.80 -0.54
CA LEU A 213 -5.59 25.62 -1.35
C LEU A 213 -4.50 26.27 -0.50
N LYS A 214 -4.84 26.76 0.69
CA LYS A 214 -3.88 27.31 1.66
C LYS A 214 -2.86 26.24 2.06
N ALA A 215 -3.33 25.04 2.44
CA ALA A 215 -2.45 23.92 2.78
C ALA A 215 -1.54 23.52 1.62
N LYS A 216 -2.07 23.47 0.39
CA LYS A 216 -1.31 23.14 -0.82
C LYS A 216 -0.17 24.15 -1.04
N ARG A 217 -0.48 25.44 -1.04
CA ARG A 217 0.53 26.51 -1.21
C ARG A 217 1.62 26.45 -0.14
N LEU A 218 1.25 26.19 1.11
CA LEU A 218 2.22 26.05 2.19
C LEU A 218 3.10 24.81 2.02
N ALA A 219 2.50 23.67 1.64
CA ALA A 219 3.26 22.45 1.35
C ALA A 219 4.24 22.64 0.19
N ASP A 220 3.81 23.29 -0.89
CA ASP A 220 4.66 23.60 -2.05
C ASP A 220 5.85 24.48 -1.65
N LYS A 221 5.61 25.54 -0.87
CA LYS A 221 6.66 26.41 -0.31
C LYS A 221 7.69 25.63 0.52
N ILE A 222 7.23 24.82 1.49
CA ILE A 222 8.14 24.04 2.35
C ILE A 222 8.90 22.99 1.52
N ASN A 223 8.27 22.38 0.52
CA ASN A 223 8.96 21.45 -0.38
C ASN A 223 10.08 22.14 -1.16
N GLU A 224 9.85 23.35 -1.70
CA GLU A 224 10.88 24.11 -2.41
C GLU A 224 12.07 24.47 -1.50
N GLU A 225 11.81 24.86 -0.25
CA GLU A 225 12.85 25.12 0.74
C GLU A 225 13.69 23.85 1.04
N LEU A 226 13.03 22.70 1.19
CA LEU A 226 13.70 21.41 1.39
C LEU A 226 14.51 20.97 0.17
N LEU A 227 13.98 21.11 -1.04
CA LEU A 227 14.66 20.75 -2.29
C LEU A 227 15.96 21.54 -2.48
N ASN A 228 15.99 22.80 -2.05
CA ASN A 228 17.17 23.66 -2.12
C ASN A 228 18.19 23.43 -0.99
N SER A 229 17.95 22.45 -0.10
CA SER A 229 18.88 22.12 0.99
C SER A 229 20.03 21.22 0.52
N GLU A 230 21.16 21.26 1.23
CA GLU A 230 22.34 20.42 0.95
C GLU A 230 22.11 18.92 1.17
N HIS A 231 20.99 18.55 1.82
CA HIS A 231 20.65 17.16 2.14
C HIS A 231 19.73 16.49 1.10
N THR A 232 19.46 17.16 -0.02
CA THR A 232 18.62 16.62 -1.10
C THR A 232 19.39 15.62 -1.96
N LEU A 233 18.89 14.39 -2.04
CA LEU A 233 19.35 13.42 -3.02
C LEU A 233 18.68 13.71 -4.38
N VAL A 234 19.49 13.99 -5.40
CA VAL A 234 19.01 14.20 -6.77
C VAL A 234 19.41 13.01 -7.64
N LEU A 235 18.41 12.29 -8.15
CA LEU A 235 18.60 11.25 -9.16
C LEU A 235 18.33 11.85 -10.54
N LYS A 236 19.30 11.75 -11.45
CA LYS A 236 19.18 12.21 -12.84
C LYS A 236 19.09 11.01 -13.78
N LYS A 237 18.10 11.06 -14.67
CA LYS A 237 17.92 10.08 -15.73
C LYS A 237 17.66 10.78 -17.05
N GLY A 238 18.28 10.27 -18.10
CA GLY A 238 18.19 10.79 -19.45
C GLY A 238 17.87 9.70 -20.47
N VAL A 239 17.52 10.13 -21.68
CA VAL A 239 17.33 9.26 -22.84
C VAL A 239 18.06 9.84 -24.03
N ALA A 240 18.63 8.96 -24.86
CA ALA A 240 19.33 9.34 -26.07
C ALA A 240 18.87 8.48 -27.25
N LEU A 241 18.82 9.09 -28.43
CA LEU A 241 18.65 8.39 -29.70
C LEU A 241 20.00 8.47 -30.44
N SER A 242 20.69 7.35 -30.54
CA SER A 242 22.03 7.26 -31.12
C SER A 242 21.97 6.86 -32.60
N GLU A 243 22.71 7.58 -33.43
CA GLU A 243 22.84 7.29 -34.87
C GLU A 243 23.84 6.15 -35.13
N ASP A 244 24.90 6.06 -34.32
CA ASP A 244 26.07 5.21 -34.58
C ASP A 244 26.14 3.96 -33.69
N GLN A 245 25.13 3.71 -32.85
CA GLN A 245 25.07 2.55 -31.95
C GLN A 245 24.61 1.29 -32.67
N ASP A 246 25.30 0.16 -32.46
CA ASP A 246 24.94 -1.13 -33.06
C ASP A 246 23.95 -1.95 -32.22
N GLU A 247 24.00 -1.85 -30.89
CA GLU A 247 23.04 -2.49 -29.99
C GLU A 247 21.69 -1.76 -29.98
N ILE A 248 20.57 -2.46 -29.83
CA ILE A 248 19.25 -1.79 -29.82
C ILE A 248 19.07 -0.86 -28.62
N LYS A 249 19.64 -1.23 -27.46
CA LYS A 249 19.50 -0.54 -26.17
C LYS A 249 20.80 -0.66 -25.39
N GLU A 250 21.29 0.46 -24.87
CA GLU A 250 22.43 0.55 -23.96
C GLU A 250 22.09 1.44 -22.76
N ILE A 251 22.76 1.20 -21.63
CA ILE A 251 22.65 2.04 -20.43
C ILE A 251 24.03 2.63 -20.18
N GLU A 252 24.12 3.94 -20.28
CA GLU A 252 25.33 4.70 -20.01
C GLU A 252 25.24 5.41 -18.65
N TYR A 253 26.36 5.52 -17.95
CA TYR A 253 26.47 6.33 -16.74
C TYR A 253 27.47 7.47 -17.00
N LYS A 254 26.98 8.71 -17.03
CA LYS A 254 27.77 9.92 -17.31
C LYS A 254 27.49 10.98 -16.25
N ASP A 255 28.52 11.49 -15.58
CA ASP A 255 28.42 12.56 -14.58
C ASP A 255 27.35 12.36 -13.48
N GLY A 256 27.13 11.10 -13.05
CA GLY A 256 26.12 10.74 -12.05
C GLY A 256 24.68 10.66 -12.60
N GLU A 257 24.51 10.73 -13.91
CA GLU A 257 23.25 10.53 -14.63
C GLU A 257 23.22 9.16 -15.31
N GLN A 258 22.09 8.48 -15.22
CA GLN A 258 21.82 7.25 -15.96
C GLN A 258 21.09 7.57 -17.27
N ILE A 259 21.71 7.25 -18.41
CA ILE A 259 21.17 7.54 -19.74
C ILE A 259 20.78 6.23 -20.43
N TYR A 260 19.53 6.12 -20.86
CA TYR A 260 19.07 5.01 -21.70
C TYR A 260 19.24 5.42 -23.18
N SER A 261 20.18 4.79 -23.87
CA SER A 261 20.48 5.05 -25.29
C SER A 261 19.85 4.00 -26.20
N TYR A 262 19.15 4.44 -27.24
CA TYR A 262 18.51 3.57 -28.24
C TYR A 262 19.10 3.79 -29.63
N SER A 263 19.37 2.71 -30.36
CA SER A 263 19.88 2.81 -31.73
C SER A 263 18.78 3.17 -32.72
N LYS A 264 18.90 4.33 -33.37
CA LYS A 264 17.98 4.74 -34.43
C LYS A 264 18.05 3.83 -35.64
N LYS A 265 19.26 3.38 -36.00
CA LYS A 265 19.49 2.44 -37.10
C LYS A 265 18.70 1.16 -36.88
N ARG A 266 18.76 0.58 -35.68
CA ARG A 266 18.03 -0.64 -35.32
C ARG A 266 16.53 -0.43 -35.26
N LEU A 267 16.06 0.67 -34.66
CA LEU A 267 14.63 1.01 -34.62
C LEU A 267 14.03 1.21 -36.03
N SER A 268 14.85 1.58 -37.00
CA SER A 268 14.44 1.80 -38.40
C SER A 268 14.44 0.54 -39.27
N GLU A 269 14.86 -0.63 -38.75
CA GLU A 269 14.92 -1.87 -39.54
C GLU A 269 13.53 -2.39 -39.95
N ASP A 270 12.51 -2.21 -39.12
CA ASP A 270 11.11 -2.52 -39.42
C ASP A 270 10.16 -1.45 -38.87
N ILE A 271 9.65 -0.63 -39.79
CA ILE A 271 8.74 0.49 -39.52
C ILE A 271 7.26 0.16 -39.79
N ASN A 272 6.89 -1.13 -39.86
CA ASN A 272 5.49 -1.54 -39.90
C ASN A 272 4.78 -1.10 -38.60
N ASN A 273 3.56 -0.56 -38.71
CA ASN A 273 2.76 -0.11 -37.57
C ASN A 273 2.62 -1.17 -36.45
N VAL A 274 2.49 -2.45 -36.81
CA VAL A 274 2.41 -3.56 -35.84
C VAL A 274 3.73 -3.70 -35.06
N THR A 275 4.85 -3.67 -35.75
CA THR A 275 6.19 -3.75 -35.15
C THR A 275 6.45 -2.51 -34.29
N LEU A 276 6.12 -1.33 -34.80
CA LEU A 276 6.27 -0.07 -34.09
C LEU A 276 5.46 -0.06 -32.78
N LEU A 277 4.24 -0.59 -32.75
CA LEU A 277 3.52 -0.71 -31.47
C LEU A 277 4.14 -1.77 -30.56
N LYS A 278 4.55 -2.92 -31.10
CA LYS A 278 5.16 -4.00 -30.31
C LYS A 278 6.54 -3.64 -29.73
N ASN A 279 7.21 -2.62 -30.24
CA ASN A 279 8.44 -2.09 -29.64
C ASN A 279 8.22 -1.61 -28.20
N PHE A 280 7.04 -1.06 -27.86
CA PHE A 280 6.74 -0.70 -26.46
C PHE A 280 6.88 -1.89 -25.50
N ARG A 281 6.51 -3.09 -25.95
CA ARG A 281 6.68 -4.33 -25.19
C ARG A 281 8.11 -4.86 -25.29
N THR A 282 8.65 -4.99 -26.50
CA THR A 282 9.87 -5.77 -26.77
C THR A 282 11.17 -5.00 -26.55
N ILE A 283 11.16 -3.68 -26.73
CA ILE A 283 12.34 -2.81 -26.62
C ILE A 283 12.26 -1.93 -25.37
N PHE A 284 11.09 -1.35 -25.10
CA PHE A 284 10.90 -0.41 -24.00
C PHE A 284 10.36 -1.05 -22.71
N GLU A 285 10.06 -2.36 -22.73
CA GLU A 285 9.69 -3.16 -21.55
C GLU A 285 8.48 -2.59 -20.78
N TYR A 286 7.46 -2.12 -21.49
CA TYR A 286 6.23 -1.60 -20.86
C TYR A 286 5.45 -2.69 -20.14
N LEU A 287 5.62 -3.94 -20.59
CA LEU A 287 5.12 -5.13 -19.93
C LEU A 287 6.30 -5.97 -19.46
N ASP A 288 6.16 -6.59 -18.29
CA ASP A 288 7.10 -7.54 -17.74
C ASP A 288 7.05 -8.90 -18.47
N PHE A 289 7.87 -9.84 -18.03
CA PHE A 289 7.98 -11.16 -18.66
C PHE A 289 6.67 -11.98 -18.64
N GLN A 290 5.72 -11.64 -17.77
CA GLN A 290 4.42 -12.30 -17.63
C GLN A 290 3.26 -11.47 -18.21
N GLY A 291 3.57 -10.38 -18.94
CA GLY A 291 2.60 -9.53 -19.60
C GLY A 291 1.91 -8.52 -18.67
N CYS A 292 2.39 -8.32 -17.44
CA CYS A 292 1.89 -7.30 -16.51
C CYS A 292 2.59 -5.96 -16.74
N ILE A 293 1.90 -4.83 -16.51
CA ILE A 293 2.49 -3.49 -16.67
C ILE A 293 3.66 -3.30 -15.71
N GLU A 294 4.85 -2.96 -16.21
CA GLU A 294 6.07 -2.86 -15.39
C GLU A 294 6.04 -1.65 -14.43
N PHE A 295 5.28 -0.62 -14.78
CA PHE A 295 5.22 0.67 -14.06
C PHE A 295 4.31 0.69 -12.83
N THR A 296 3.67 -0.43 -12.48
CA THR A 296 2.81 -0.50 -11.29
C THR A 296 3.64 -0.57 -10.00
N SER A 297 3.05 -0.17 -8.88
CA SER A 297 3.67 -0.38 -7.57
C SER A 297 3.64 -1.86 -7.19
N ARG A 298 4.75 -2.40 -6.68
CA ARG A 298 4.86 -3.77 -6.14
C ARG A 298 5.24 -3.71 -4.67
N THR A 299 4.69 -4.60 -3.84
CA THR A 299 4.96 -4.59 -2.38
C THR A 299 6.42 -4.91 -2.05
N SER A 300 7.06 -5.78 -2.83
CA SER A 300 8.47 -6.14 -2.73
C SER A 300 9.43 -4.98 -3.00
N GLU A 301 8.97 -3.95 -3.70
CA GLU A 301 9.74 -2.79 -4.14
C GLU A 301 9.57 -1.59 -3.19
N ILE A 302 8.75 -1.73 -2.15
CA ILE A 302 8.54 -0.69 -1.15
C ILE A 302 9.55 -0.87 -0.04
N ASP A 303 10.35 0.17 0.23
CA ASP A 303 11.28 0.16 1.34
C ASP A 303 10.52 0.14 2.69
N SER A 304 11.04 -0.61 3.66
CA SER A 304 10.45 -0.72 4.99
C SER A 304 10.30 0.63 5.70
N LEU A 305 11.21 1.57 5.46
CA LEU A 305 11.12 2.94 6.00
C LEU A 305 10.00 3.73 5.34
N GLU A 306 9.70 3.50 4.05
CA GLU A 306 8.63 4.21 3.34
C GLU A 306 7.25 3.91 3.94
N HIS A 307 7.05 2.72 4.51
CA HIS A 307 5.82 2.37 5.23
C HIS A 307 5.61 3.16 6.53
N THR A 308 6.68 3.68 7.15
CA THR A 308 6.60 4.38 8.43
C THR A 308 6.14 5.83 8.31
N PHE A 309 6.13 6.39 7.09
CA PHE A 309 5.73 7.78 6.87
C PHE A 309 4.21 7.98 6.96
N ILE A 310 3.81 9.08 7.59
CA ILE A 310 2.41 9.46 7.72
C ILE A 310 1.84 9.80 6.33
N ARG A 311 0.72 9.15 6.00
CA ARG A 311 0.05 9.28 4.71
C ARG A 311 -1.47 9.23 4.85
N SER A 312 -2.20 9.81 3.89
CA SER A 312 -3.66 9.78 3.89
C SER A 312 -4.15 8.37 3.59
N LYS A 313 -5.23 7.91 4.25
CA LYS A 313 -5.89 6.64 3.94
C LYS A 313 -6.52 6.59 2.54
N ASN A 314 -6.71 7.75 1.91
CA ASN A 314 -7.37 7.89 0.62
C ASN A 314 -6.38 8.08 -0.54
N GLU A 315 -5.07 8.12 -0.26
CA GLU A 315 -4.06 8.38 -1.29
C GLU A 315 -3.52 7.09 -1.93
N PHE A 316 -3.21 7.17 -3.21
CA PHE A 316 -2.39 6.19 -3.91
C PHE A 316 -0.97 6.24 -3.33
N PHE A 317 -0.41 5.08 -2.99
CA PHE A 317 0.92 5.00 -2.41
C PHE A 317 1.99 5.22 -3.48
N ILE A 318 2.72 6.33 -3.37
CA ILE A 318 3.78 6.71 -4.29
C ILE A 318 5.13 6.41 -3.60
N SER A 319 5.67 5.22 -3.85
CA SER A 319 7.02 4.84 -3.40
C SER A 319 8.11 5.50 -4.24
N SER A 320 9.34 5.46 -3.74
CA SER A 320 10.57 5.80 -4.46
C SER A 320 10.69 5.02 -5.76
N MET A 321 10.54 3.69 -5.71
CA MET A 321 10.59 2.82 -6.90
C MET A 321 9.47 3.15 -7.89
N PHE A 322 8.25 3.40 -7.43
CA PHE A 322 7.15 3.79 -8.32
C PHE A 322 7.44 5.11 -9.04
N ARG A 323 8.03 6.11 -8.35
CA ARG A 323 8.47 7.37 -8.98
C ARG A 323 9.51 7.12 -10.06
N GLU A 324 10.50 6.29 -9.76
CA GLU A 324 11.58 5.97 -10.68
C GLU A 324 11.07 5.27 -11.95
N LYS A 325 10.27 4.21 -11.79
CA LYS A 325 9.61 3.50 -12.89
C LYS A 325 8.70 4.41 -13.70
N SER A 326 7.94 5.27 -13.03
CA SER A 326 7.08 6.25 -13.69
C SER A 326 7.91 7.20 -14.54
N LEU A 327 9.01 7.77 -14.01
CA LEU A 327 9.91 8.63 -14.76
C LEU A 327 10.51 7.91 -15.97
N GLU A 328 11.03 6.69 -15.77
CA GLU A 328 11.60 5.88 -16.84
C GLU A 328 10.58 5.61 -17.96
N GLY A 329 9.35 5.23 -17.59
CA GLY A 329 8.27 5.03 -18.57
C GLY A 329 7.91 6.30 -19.34
N HIS A 330 7.96 7.48 -18.73
CA HIS A 330 7.78 8.74 -19.47
C HIS A 330 8.97 9.01 -20.40
N LEU A 331 10.21 8.90 -19.93
CA LEU A 331 11.39 9.14 -20.75
C LEU A 331 11.43 8.21 -21.98
N LYS A 332 11.16 6.91 -21.79
CA LYS A 332 11.02 5.91 -22.86
C LYS A 332 9.91 6.29 -23.84
N PHE A 333 8.76 6.77 -23.36
CA PHE A 333 7.69 7.27 -24.21
C PHE A 333 8.16 8.44 -25.07
N TYR A 334 8.78 9.46 -24.45
CA TYR A 334 9.23 10.68 -25.12
C TYR A 334 10.26 10.40 -26.21
N ILE A 335 11.28 9.57 -25.92
CA ILE A 335 12.31 9.29 -26.92
C ILE A 335 11.75 8.47 -28.09
N TYR A 336 10.78 7.59 -27.82
CA TYR A 336 10.17 6.80 -28.88
C TYR A 336 9.21 7.61 -29.73
N ASP A 337 8.37 8.45 -29.11
CA ASP A 337 7.55 9.42 -29.83
C ASP A 337 8.41 10.37 -30.70
N PHE A 338 9.54 10.84 -30.16
CA PHE A 338 10.52 11.60 -30.93
C PHE A 338 11.06 10.79 -32.13
N PHE A 339 11.47 9.54 -31.92
CA PHE A 339 11.92 8.65 -33.01
C PHE A 339 10.85 8.49 -34.09
N LEU A 340 9.59 8.22 -33.72
CA LEU A 340 8.49 8.06 -34.66
C LEU A 340 8.31 9.32 -35.52
N ASN A 341 8.41 10.50 -34.91
CA ASN A 341 8.38 11.76 -35.64
C ASN A 341 9.55 11.91 -36.64
N THR A 342 10.75 11.37 -36.34
CA THR A 342 11.89 11.41 -37.28
C THR A 342 11.68 10.59 -38.55
N ILE A 343 10.76 9.62 -38.52
CA ILE A 343 10.36 8.79 -39.66
C ILE A 343 8.97 9.17 -40.21
N ASP A 344 8.47 10.37 -39.86
CA ASP A 344 7.16 10.92 -40.24
C ASP A 344 5.98 10.00 -39.90
N LYS A 345 6.08 9.33 -38.74
CA LYS A 345 5.03 8.48 -38.18
C LYS A 345 4.46 9.13 -36.92
N ARG A 346 3.13 9.17 -36.82
CA ARG A 346 2.43 9.59 -35.62
C ARG A 346 1.98 8.36 -34.84
N LEU A 347 2.12 8.43 -33.51
CA LEU A 347 1.70 7.32 -32.65
C LEU A 347 0.19 7.10 -32.72
N GLU A 348 -0.60 8.16 -32.86
CA GLU A 348 -2.04 8.07 -33.01
C GLU A 348 -2.42 7.21 -34.24
N ASP A 349 -1.84 7.49 -35.40
CA ASP A 349 -2.12 6.75 -36.63
C ASP A 349 -1.70 5.26 -36.51
N ILE A 350 -0.61 5.00 -35.78
CA ILE A 350 -0.15 3.63 -35.47
C ILE A 350 -1.17 2.91 -34.59
N LEU A 351 -1.69 3.56 -33.55
CA LEU A 351 -2.66 2.98 -32.62
C LEU A 351 -4.00 2.70 -33.30
N GLU A 352 -4.50 3.66 -34.09
CA GLU A 352 -5.73 3.47 -34.89
C GLU A 352 -5.59 2.28 -35.83
N ASN A 353 -4.51 2.22 -36.61
CA ASN A 353 -4.28 1.11 -37.54
C ASN A 353 -4.15 -0.23 -36.81
N PHE A 354 -3.49 -0.24 -35.65
CA PHE A 354 -3.33 -1.46 -34.86
C PHE A 354 -4.68 -2.00 -34.36
N VAL A 355 -5.55 -1.13 -33.83
CA VAL A 355 -6.86 -1.55 -33.34
C VAL A 355 -7.83 -1.86 -34.48
N ASN A 356 -8.00 -0.91 -35.40
CA ASN A 356 -9.01 -0.96 -36.44
C ASN A 356 -8.71 -2.05 -37.49
N GLU A 357 -7.42 -2.31 -37.75
CA GLU A 357 -7.02 -3.32 -38.74
C GLU A 357 -6.37 -4.56 -38.13
N TYR A 358 -5.26 -4.41 -37.39
CA TYR A 358 -4.49 -5.58 -36.98
C TYR A 358 -5.26 -6.46 -35.99
N LEU A 359 -5.82 -5.90 -34.91
CA LEU A 359 -6.58 -6.69 -33.93
C LEU A 359 -7.80 -7.34 -34.58
N ASN A 360 -8.59 -6.56 -35.31
CA ASN A 360 -9.78 -7.06 -36.01
C ASN A 360 -9.46 -8.20 -36.99
N LYS A 361 -8.45 -8.02 -37.87
CA LYS A 361 -8.08 -9.03 -38.88
C LYS A 361 -7.37 -10.24 -38.26
N ASN A 362 -6.44 -10.03 -37.32
CA ASN A 362 -5.64 -11.11 -36.76
C ASN A 362 -6.45 -12.02 -35.82
N PHE A 363 -7.44 -11.47 -35.12
CA PHE A 363 -8.26 -12.22 -34.17
C PHE A 363 -9.68 -12.49 -34.68
N ASN A 364 -9.99 -12.13 -35.93
CA ASN A 364 -11.31 -12.27 -36.55
C ASN A 364 -12.45 -11.62 -35.75
N LEU A 365 -12.17 -10.47 -35.13
CA LEU A 365 -13.16 -9.71 -34.35
C LEU A 365 -14.07 -8.93 -35.29
N ASN A 366 -13.49 -8.11 -36.17
CA ASN A 366 -14.19 -7.15 -37.05
C ASN A 366 -15.13 -6.17 -36.31
N TYR A 367 -14.89 -5.92 -35.02
CA TYR A 367 -15.77 -5.12 -34.18
C TYR A 367 -15.11 -3.92 -33.52
N LEU A 368 -13.80 -3.95 -33.21
CA LEU A 368 -13.17 -2.87 -32.45
C LEU A 368 -12.95 -1.62 -33.32
N LYS A 369 -13.26 -0.46 -32.76
CA LYS A 369 -13.04 0.86 -33.39
C LYS A 369 -12.36 1.81 -32.41
N LEU A 370 -11.40 2.56 -32.94
CA LEU A 370 -10.68 3.61 -32.24
C LEU A 370 -10.51 4.80 -33.19
N HIS A 371 -10.87 5.98 -32.72
CA HIS A 371 -10.70 7.24 -33.45
C HIS A 371 -9.87 8.22 -32.61
N LEU A 372 -8.75 8.69 -33.15
CA LEU A 372 -7.79 9.53 -32.46
C LEU A 372 -7.67 10.92 -33.09
N PRO A 373 -7.13 11.90 -32.35
CA PRO A 373 -7.08 13.28 -32.82
C PRO A 373 -6.18 13.49 -34.04
N ASN A 374 -6.53 14.48 -34.85
CA ASN A 374 -5.70 14.94 -35.96
C ASN A 374 -4.48 15.73 -35.48
N LYS A 375 -3.49 15.90 -36.37
CA LYS A 375 -2.22 16.57 -36.08
C LYS A 375 -2.42 18.03 -35.66
N GLU A 376 -3.35 18.73 -36.32
CA GLU A 376 -3.60 20.17 -36.17
C GLU A 376 -4.38 20.54 -34.90
N SER A 377 -4.98 19.57 -34.19
CA SER A 377 -5.73 19.83 -32.97
C SER A 377 -4.82 20.33 -31.84
N SER A 378 -5.33 21.28 -31.05
CA SER A 378 -4.70 21.70 -29.80
C SER A 378 -4.64 20.56 -28.78
N TYR A 379 -3.69 20.58 -27.84
CA TYR A 379 -3.60 19.53 -26.81
C TYR A 379 -4.89 19.38 -25.99
N LEU A 380 -5.59 20.49 -25.72
CA LEU A 380 -6.90 20.47 -25.07
C LEU A 380 -7.93 19.66 -25.86
N GLU A 381 -8.03 19.91 -27.17
CA GLU A 381 -8.94 19.16 -28.06
C GLU A 381 -8.53 17.69 -28.15
N LYS A 382 -7.21 17.43 -28.26
CA LYS A 382 -6.67 16.07 -28.32
C LYS A 382 -7.05 15.26 -27.09
N ILE A 383 -6.91 15.82 -25.88
CA ILE A 383 -7.31 15.15 -24.63
C ILE A 383 -8.82 14.92 -24.57
N ARG A 384 -9.62 15.92 -24.96
CA ARG A 384 -11.08 15.84 -24.93
C ARG A 384 -11.66 14.81 -25.90
N LEU A 385 -10.94 14.47 -26.97
CA LEU A 385 -11.30 13.37 -27.86
C LEU A 385 -10.73 12.02 -27.38
N LEU A 386 -9.47 12.00 -26.95
CA LEU A 386 -8.77 10.78 -26.53
C LEU A 386 -9.40 10.13 -25.29
N ALA A 387 -9.87 10.93 -24.31
CA ALA A 387 -10.44 10.38 -23.08
C ALA A 387 -11.72 9.55 -23.33
N PRO A 388 -12.75 10.05 -24.06
CA PRO A 388 -13.91 9.23 -24.45
C PRO A 388 -13.55 7.98 -25.26
N GLU A 389 -12.60 8.09 -26.18
CA GLU A 389 -12.18 6.98 -27.06
C GLU A 389 -11.45 5.88 -26.30
N PHE A 390 -10.66 6.25 -25.29
CA PHE A 390 -10.09 5.32 -24.34
C PHE A 390 -11.16 4.53 -23.58
N GLU A 391 -12.22 5.20 -23.10
CA GLU A 391 -13.35 4.53 -22.42
C GLU A 391 -14.16 3.66 -23.37
N SER A 392 -14.43 4.16 -24.58
CA SER A 392 -15.12 3.43 -25.63
C SER A 392 -14.41 2.11 -25.94
N LEU A 393 -13.09 2.11 -26.12
CA LEU A 393 -12.32 0.90 -26.39
C LEU A 393 -12.44 -0.15 -25.27
N LEU A 394 -12.46 0.28 -24.01
CA LEU A 394 -12.66 -0.60 -22.85
C LEU A 394 -14.03 -1.27 -22.85
N GLU A 395 -15.10 -0.50 -23.09
CA GLU A 395 -16.45 -1.04 -23.14
C GLU A 395 -16.65 -1.94 -24.36
N GLN A 396 -16.09 -1.58 -25.52
CA GLN A 396 -16.08 -2.43 -26.71
C GLN A 396 -15.40 -3.77 -26.40
N TYR A 397 -14.22 -3.75 -25.75
CA TYR A 397 -13.55 -5.00 -25.38
C TYR A 397 -14.38 -5.83 -24.39
N LYS A 398 -14.97 -5.19 -23.39
CA LYS A 398 -15.84 -5.87 -22.42
C LYS A 398 -17.02 -6.57 -23.09
N LEU A 399 -17.76 -5.88 -23.96
CA LEU A 399 -18.87 -6.47 -24.70
C LEU A 399 -18.42 -7.64 -25.56
N TYR A 400 -17.27 -7.50 -26.24
CA TYR A 400 -16.72 -8.62 -26.99
C TYR A 400 -16.44 -9.86 -26.11
N VAL A 401 -15.90 -9.66 -24.90
CA VAL A 401 -15.65 -10.79 -23.97
C VAL A 401 -16.96 -11.39 -23.42
N GLU A 402 -17.97 -10.57 -23.17
CA GLU A 402 -19.25 -11.00 -22.57
C GLU A 402 -20.19 -11.65 -23.61
N ASP A 403 -20.25 -11.10 -24.82
CA ASP A 403 -21.27 -11.40 -25.83
C ASP A 403 -20.71 -11.93 -27.16
N ASP A 404 -19.38 -12.06 -27.30
CA ASP A 404 -18.66 -12.43 -28.54
C ASP A 404 -18.84 -11.43 -29.70
N ILE A 405 -19.54 -10.32 -29.44
CA ILE A 405 -19.82 -9.23 -30.38
C ILE A 405 -19.72 -7.88 -29.68
N VAL A 406 -19.52 -6.81 -30.45
CA VAL A 406 -19.67 -5.43 -29.94
C VAL A 406 -20.98 -4.87 -30.46
N ASP A 407 -22.01 -4.90 -29.60
CA ASP A 407 -23.29 -4.26 -29.87
C ASP A 407 -23.18 -2.74 -29.62
N TYR A 408 -23.03 -1.97 -30.70
CA TYR A 408 -22.96 -0.52 -30.62
C TYR A 408 -24.28 0.15 -30.24
N GLU A 409 -25.44 -0.48 -30.49
CA GLU A 409 -26.73 0.04 -30.04
C GLU A 409 -26.82 -0.09 -28.51
N LEU A 410 -26.34 -1.21 -27.96
CA LEU A 410 -26.22 -1.40 -26.51
C LEU A 410 -25.25 -0.40 -25.87
N LEU A 411 -24.10 -0.12 -26.50
CA LEU A 411 -23.17 0.91 -26.01
C LEU A 411 -23.83 2.30 -25.95
N GLN A 412 -24.64 2.66 -26.95
CA GLN A 412 -25.29 3.98 -27.01
C GLN A 412 -26.34 4.18 -25.91
N VAL A 413 -27.01 3.11 -25.45
CA VAL A 413 -27.99 3.20 -24.34
C VAL A 413 -27.36 2.98 -22.96
N SER A 414 -26.10 2.55 -22.91
CA SER A 414 -25.36 2.31 -21.67
C SER A 414 -24.96 3.63 -21.00
N THR A 415 -25.55 3.91 -19.84
CA THR A 415 -25.33 5.17 -19.11
C THR A 415 -24.20 5.10 -18.07
N LYS A 416 -23.66 3.91 -17.82
CA LYS A 416 -22.64 3.68 -16.79
C LYS A 416 -21.34 3.25 -17.42
N THR A 417 -20.27 3.98 -17.12
CA THR A 417 -18.91 3.55 -17.42
C THR A 417 -18.48 2.47 -16.43
N SER A 418 -17.90 1.40 -16.94
CA SER A 418 -17.39 0.29 -16.16
C SER A 418 -16.12 0.72 -15.42
N LYS A 419 -15.98 0.24 -14.19
CA LYS A 419 -14.71 0.37 -13.46
C LYS A 419 -13.66 -0.52 -14.13
N PHE A 420 -12.40 -0.12 -14.10
CA PHE A 420 -11.29 -0.94 -14.62
C PHE A 420 -11.29 -2.38 -14.08
N GLY A 421 -11.61 -2.55 -12.79
CA GLY A 421 -11.69 -3.88 -12.16
C GLY A 421 -12.87 -4.75 -12.57
N ASN A 422 -13.81 -4.21 -13.35
CA ASN A 422 -14.96 -4.95 -13.85
C ASN A 422 -14.77 -5.42 -15.29
N ILE A 423 -13.70 -5.01 -15.98
CA ILE A 423 -13.44 -5.42 -17.36
C ILE A 423 -12.98 -6.89 -17.35
N PRO A 424 -13.77 -7.82 -17.93
CA PRO A 424 -13.41 -9.22 -17.96
C PRO A 424 -12.28 -9.49 -18.95
N SER A 425 -11.64 -10.63 -18.79
CA SER A 425 -10.68 -11.22 -19.72
C SER A 425 -11.33 -12.40 -20.43
N LEU A 426 -10.86 -12.70 -21.65
CA LEU A 426 -11.18 -13.96 -22.34
C LEU A 426 -10.62 -15.19 -21.62
N LEU A 427 -9.62 -14.98 -20.76
CA LEU A 427 -8.88 -16.01 -20.07
C LEU A 427 -9.47 -16.26 -18.70
N GLN A 428 -10.03 -17.45 -18.51
CA GLN A 428 -10.32 -17.94 -17.17
C GLN A 428 -9.03 -18.11 -16.37
N LYS A 429 -9.08 -17.84 -15.07
CA LYS A 429 -7.92 -17.96 -14.16
C LYS A 429 -6.71 -17.12 -14.59
N LYS A 430 -6.89 -16.01 -15.33
CA LYS A 430 -5.79 -15.21 -15.88
C LYS A 430 -4.74 -14.84 -14.83
N TYR A 431 -5.18 -14.31 -13.68
CA TYR A 431 -4.28 -13.86 -12.62
C TYR A 431 -4.46 -14.67 -11.34
N VAL A 432 -3.36 -14.86 -10.62
CA VAL A 432 -3.28 -15.57 -9.35
C VAL A 432 -2.77 -14.61 -8.29
N TYR A 433 -3.49 -14.51 -7.18
CA TYR A 433 -3.14 -13.65 -6.05
C TYR A 433 -2.89 -14.48 -4.79
N PRO A 434 -2.00 -14.01 -3.89
CA PRO A 434 -1.87 -14.60 -2.57
C PRO A 434 -3.18 -14.55 -1.79
N PHE A 435 -3.48 -15.60 -1.03
CA PHE A 435 -4.70 -15.69 -0.24
C PHE A 435 -4.51 -16.60 0.98
N GLY A 436 -5.18 -16.28 2.08
CA GLY A 436 -5.19 -17.14 3.28
C GLY A 436 -3.95 -17.03 4.18
N GLU A 437 -4.10 -17.50 5.42
CA GLU A 437 -3.07 -17.44 6.46
C GLU A 437 -1.90 -18.38 6.16
N GLU A 438 -2.14 -19.52 5.52
CA GLU A 438 -1.10 -20.50 5.20
C GLU A 438 -0.09 -19.93 4.19
N TYR A 439 -0.55 -19.18 3.17
CA TYR A 439 0.35 -18.44 2.29
C TYR A 439 1.23 -17.47 3.07
N LEU A 440 0.63 -16.64 3.93
CA LEU A 440 1.35 -15.62 4.71
C LEU A 440 2.39 -16.25 5.64
N LYS A 441 2.04 -17.38 6.27
CA LYS A 441 2.94 -18.17 7.10
C LYS A 441 4.15 -18.64 6.30
N LEU A 442 3.95 -19.29 5.15
CA LEU A 442 5.06 -19.80 4.35
C LEU A 442 5.89 -18.69 3.72
N GLU A 443 5.25 -17.63 3.22
CA GLU A 443 5.94 -16.45 2.69
C GLU A 443 6.86 -15.84 3.76
N HIS A 444 6.34 -15.55 4.95
CA HIS A 444 7.12 -14.98 6.03
C HIS A 444 8.24 -15.91 6.49
N THR A 445 7.97 -17.21 6.62
CA THR A 445 8.95 -18.20 7.09
C THR A 445 10.10 -18.40 6.12
N PHE A 446 9.81 -18.55 4.82
CA PHE A 446 10.81 -18.91 3.83
C PHE A 446 11.47 -17.70 3.16
N PHE A 447 10.79 -16.57 3.06
CA PHE A 447 11.21 -15.44 2.23
C PHE A 447 11.37 -14.10 2.98
N SER A 448 11.08 -14.04 4.28
CA SER A 448 11.39 -12.84 5.08
C SER A 448 12.89 -12.57 5.14
N SER A 449 13.26 -11.29 4.94
CA SER A 449 14.64 -10.80 5.04
C SER A 449 15.19 -10.77 6.48
N MET A 450 14.29 -10.84 7.47
CA MET A 450 14.59 -10.85 8.91
C MET A 450 14.06 -12.15 9.53
N SER A 451 14.33 -13.28 8.89
CA SER A 451 13.87 -14.57 9.41
C SER A 451 14.66 -14.96 10.66
N TYR A 452 13.95 -15.22 11.75
CA TYR A 452 14.53 -15.72 13.01
C TYR A 452 15.15 -17.13 12.85
N LEU A 453 14.86 -17.83 11.75
CA LEU A 453 15.42 -19.14 11.43
C LEU A 453 16.81 -19.09 10.79
N ILE A 454 17.42 -17.91 10.67
CA ILE A 454 18.79 -17.75 10.21
C ILE A 454 19.68 -17.47 11.42
N ASP A 455 20.68 -18.32 11.61
CA ASP A 455 21.79 -18.06 12.53
C ASP A 455 22.72 -17.00 11.90
N TYR A 456 22.41 -15.73 12.15
CA TYR A 456 23.21 -14.61 11.65
C TYR A 456 24.60 -14.53 12.30
N GLU A 457 24.85 -15.15 13.46
CA GLU A 457 26.19 -15.25 14.03
C GLU A 457 27.08 -16.17 13.18
N LYS A 458 26.51 -17.27 12.69
CA LYS A 458 27.20 -18.23 11.83
C LYS A 458 27.31 -17.80 10.37
N TYR A 459 26.24 -17.25 9.79
CA TYR A 459 26.17 -16.98 8.35
C TYR A 459 26.30 -15.51 7.97
N GLY A 460 26.23 -14.58 8.92
CA GLY A 460 26.21 -13.14 8.66
C GLY A 460 25.13 -12.77 7.62
N ASP A 461 25.47 -11.87 6.71
CA ASP A 461 24.56 -11.41 5.65
C ASP A 461 24.60 -12.27 4.38
N LYS A 462 25.22 -13.46 4.43
CA LYS A 462 25.39 -14.33 3.25
C LYS A 462 24.06 -14.77 2.64
N TYR A 463 23.05 -14.99 3.49
CA TYR A 463 21.73 -15.45 3.08
C TYR A 463 20.68 -14.44 3.48
N LYS A 464 19.86 -14.02 2.50
CA LYS A 464 18.79 -13.07 2.75
C LYS A 464 17.57 -13.71 3.41
N ASN A 465 17.34 -15.00 3.21
CA ASN A 465 16.14 -15.68 3.70
C ASN A 465 16.37 -17.18 3.92
N PHE A 466 15.45 -17.80 4.67
CA PHE A 466 15.55 -19.20 5.07
C PHE A 466 15.55 -20.17 3.89
N TYR A 467 14.79 -19.86 2.83
CA TYR A 467 14.80 -20.63 1.59
C TYR A 467 16.22 -20.71 0.97
N SER A 468 16.90 -19.55 0.87
CA SER A 468 18.26 -19.48 0.32
C SER A 468 19.27 -20.21 1.20
N LEU A 469 19.10 -20.18 2.53
CA LEU A 469 19.94 -20.93 3.46
C LEU A 469 19.78 -22.46 3.24
N ILE A 470 18.56 -23.01 3.26
CA ILE A 470 18.33 -24.45 3.08
C ILE A 470 18.82 -24.96 1.71
N LYS A 471 18.72 -24.12 0.67
CA LYS A 471 19.14 -24.49 -0.68
C LYS A 471 20.66 -24.59 -0.83
N ASN A 472 21.40 -23.75 -0.12
CA ASN A 472 22.84 -23.58 -0.35
C ASN A 472 23.72 -24.16 0.76
N GLU A 473 23.17 -24.42 1.95
CA GLU A 473 23.93 -24.92 3.11
C GLU A 473 23.45 -26.28 3.60
N ILE A 474 24.32 -26.94 4.37
CA ILE A 474 23.97 -28.15 5.10
C ILE A 474 23.41 -27.73 6.47
N VAL A 475 22.09 -27.76 6.59
CA VAL A 475 21.37 -27.38 7.80
C VAL A 475 20.70 -28.60 8.42
N SER A 476 20.88 -28.81 9.72
CA SER A 476 20.28 -29.89 10.49
C SER A 476 19.40 -29.33 11.62
N LEU A 477 18.49 -30.14 12.16
CA LEU A 477 17.71 -29.76 13.35
C LEU A 477 18.57 -29.39 14.56
N LYS A 478 19.83 -29.85 14.61
CA LYS A 478 20.73 -29.58 15.73
C LYS A 478 21.25 -28.14 15.70
N ASP A 479 21.21 -27.47 14.56
CA ASP A 479 21.68 -26.10 14.37
C ASP A 479 20.73 -25.05 14.96
N PHE A 480 19.52 -25.44 15.38
CA PHE A 480 18.49 -24.54 15.92
C PHE A 480 18.41 -24.59 17.45
N ASP A 481 17.84 -23.57 18.07
CA ASP A 481 17.54 -23.57 19.50
C ASP A 481 16.27 -24.41 19.82
N SER A 482 15.88 -24.51 21.10
CA SER A 482 14.71 -25.32 21.48
C SER A 482 13.38 -24.80 20.92
N PHE A 483 13.23 -23.49 20.76
CA PHE A 483 11.99 -22.88 20.27
C PHE A 483 11.89 -23.07 18.75
N ASP A 484 12.97 -22.77 18.04
CA ASP A 484 13.07 -22.91 16.60
C ASP A 484 12.94 -24.37 16.17
N LYS A 485 13.52 -25.33 16.92
CA LYS A 485 13.31 -26.76 16.65
C LYS A 485 11.84 -27.16 16.64
N LYS A 486 11.04 -26.62 17.57
CA LYS A 486 9.60 -26.92 17.63
C LYS A 486 8.89 -26.39 16.38
N TYR A 487 9.28 -25.19 15.93
CA TYR A 487 8.73 -24.60 14.72
C TYR A 487 9.16 -25.35 13.45
N ILE A 488 10.43 -25.74 13.32
CA ILE A 488 10.90 -26.57 12.21
C ILE A 488 10.22 -27.95 12.24
N GLN A 489 10.02 -28.55 13.42
CA GLN A 489 9.30 -29.81 13.53
C GLN A 489 7.85 -29.68 13.03
N GLN A 490 7.18 -28.57 13.36
CA GLN A 490 5.85 -28.29 12.81
C GLN A 490 5.87 -28.24 11.28
N LEU A 491 6.87 -27.58 10.66
CA LEU A 491 7.00 -27.56 9.19
C LEU A 491 7.28 -28.94 8.58
N ILE A 492 7.90 -29.85 9.34
CA ILE A 492 8.11 -31.24 8.94
C ILE A 492 6.78 -32.02 9.04
N ASP A 493 6.05 -31.85 10.13
CA ASP A 493 4.77 -32.52 10.38
C ASP A 493 3.70 -32.10 9.35
N GLU A 494 3.75 -30.83 8.92
CA GLU A 494 2.92 -30.26 7.85
C GLU A 494 3.44 -30.56 6.43
N ASN A 495 4.53 -31.33 6.32
CA ASN A 495 5.11 -31.80 5.06
C ASN A 495 5.65 -30.69 4.13
N TYR A 496 6.11 -29.56 4.69
CA TYR A 496 6.86 -28.53 3.96
C TYR A 496 8.38 -28.82 3.95
N LEU A 497 8.87 -29.40 5.04
CA LEU A 497 10.26 -29.84 5.21
C LEU A 497 10.34 -31.33 5.45
N LYS A 498 11.50 -31.92 5.14
CA LYS A 498 11.84 -33.29 5.51
C LYS A 498 13.29 -33.39 5.93
N ILE A 499 13.60 -34.41 6.71
CA ILE A 499 14.98 -34.78 7.05
C ILE A 499 15.39 -35.91 6.11
N ASN A 500 16.49 -35.73 5.39
CA ASN A 500 17.05 -36.79 4.56
C ASN A 500 17.83 -37.82 5.41
N GLU A 501 18.31 -38.90 4.78
CA GLU A 501 19.07 -39.96 5.47
C GLU A 501 20.33 -39.46 6.18
N ASP A 502 20.93 -38.37 5.69
CA ASP A 502 22.11 -37.72 6.29
C ASP A 502 21.78 -36.78 7.46
N GLY A 503 20.51 -36.69 7.87
CA GLY A 503 20.07 -35.80 8.95
C GLY A 503 19.93 -34.32 8.55
N ARG A 504 19.84 -34.02 7.24
CA ARG A 504 19.77 -32.66 6.68
C ARG A 504 18.35 -32.27 6.33
N LEU A 505 18.00 -31.00 6.58
CA LEU A 505 16.74 -30.42 6.16
C LEU A 505 16.68 -30.24 4.63
N LYS A 506 15.58 -30.65 4.04
CA LYS A 506 15.26 -30.48 2.63
C LYS A 506 13.82 -30.04 2.44
N LEU A 507 13.58 -29.29 1.38
CA LEU A 507 12.25 -28.90 0.95
C LEU A 507 11.52 -30.13 0.38
N VAL A 508 10.23 -30.25 0.70
CA VAL A 508 9.39 -31.32 0.15
C VAL A 508 8.86 -30.93 -1.23
N ASN A 509 8.28 -29.73 -1.36
CA ASN A 509 7.71 -29.22 -2.59
C ASN A 509 8.40 -27.92 -3.02
N GLU A 510 9.28 -28.01 -4.02
CA GLU A 510 10.01 -26.85 -4.53
C GLU A 510 9.15 -25.96 -5.43
N ASN A 511 8.17 -26.53 -6.14
CA ASN A 511 7.26 -25.78 -7.01
C ASN A 511 6.37 -24.85 -6.20
N LEU A 512 5.85 -25.33 -5.06
CA LEU A 512 5.08 -24.53 -4.11
C LEU A 512 5.85 -23.28 -3.68
N LEU A 513 7.09 -23.46 -3.22
CA LEU A 513 7.92 -22.35 -2.75
C LEU A 513 8.38 -21.44 -3.89
N LEU A 514 8.56 -21.97 -5.11
CA LEU A 514 8.82 -21.15 -6.28
C LEU A 514 7.62 -20.25 -6.63
N ILE A 515 6.39 -20.76 -6.53
CA ILE A 515 5.18 -19.95 -6.72
C ILE A 515 5.07 -18.86 -5.66
N ILE A 516 5.32 -19.19 -4.39
CA ILE A 516 5.34 -18.21 -3.30
C ILE A 516 6.42 -17.16 -3.54
N TYR A 517 7.60 -17.55 -4.04
CA TYR A 517 8.65 -16.61 -4.42
C TYR A 517 8.18 -15.62 -5.50
N TYR A 518 7.52 -16.11 -6.57
CA TYR A 518 6.99 -15.22 -7.60
C TYR A 518 5.91 -14.29 -7.06
N LEU A 519 4.95 -14.80 -6.28
CA LEU A 519 3.92 -13.98 -5.65
C LEU A 519 4.50 -12.95 -4.69
N LYS A 520 5.55 -13.29 -3.93
CA LYS A 520 6.25 -12.34 -3.05
C LYS A 520 6.92 -11.21 -3.82
N ASN A 521 7.54 -11.51 -4.95
CA ASN A 521 8.29 -10.49 -5.71
C ASN A 521 7.43 -9.68 -6.67
N TYR A 522 6.32 -10.24 -7.17
CA TYR A 522 5.50 -9.62 -8.21
C TYR A 522 4.06 -9.32 -7.78
N ASP A 523 3.63 -9.69 -6.58
CA ASP A 523 2.25 -9.64 -6.04
C ASP A 523 1.20 -10.47 -6.79
N VAL A 524 1.49 -10.86 -8.03
CA VAL A 524 0.58 -11.53 -8.94
C VAL A 524 1.35 -12.44 -9.90
N ILE A 525 0.73 -13.56 -10.25
CA ILE A 525 1.17 -14.44 -11.33
C ILE A 525 0.16 -14.39 -12.48
N SER A 526 0.63 -14.19 -13.71
CA SER A 526 -0.16 -14.42 -14.92
C SER A 526 -0.16 -15.92 -15.25
N TYR A 527 -1.24 -16.62 -14.89
CA TYR A 527 -1.32 -18.09 -14.88
C TYR A 527 -0.89 -18.71 -16.22
N TRP A 528 -1.38 -18.18 -17.34
CA TRP A 528 -1.14 -18.75 -18.67
C TRP A 528 0.28 -18.52 -19.22
N TYR A 529 1.07 -17.64 -18.60
CA TYR A 529 2.50 -17.51 -18.90
C TYR A 529 3.35 -18.60 -18.25
N PHE A 530 2.81 -19.28 -17.24
CA PHE A 530 3.56 -20.26 -16.46
C PHE A 530 3.45 -21.66 -17.08
N PRO A 531 4.52 -22.47 -16.99
CA PRO A 531 4.54 -23.82 -17.53
C PRO A 531 3.51 -24.71 -16.82
N LYS A 532 3.01 -25.74 -17.53
CA LYS A 532 1.91 -26.60 -17.06
C LYS A 532 2.15 -27.22 -15.68
N PHE A 533 3.39 -27.61 -15.36
CA PHE A 533 3.71 -28.22 -14.06
C PHE A 533 3.54 -27.25 -12.88
N LEU A 534 3.86 -25.95 -13.06
CA LEU A 534 3.59 -24.94 -12.04
C LEU A 534 2.11 -24.60 -11.98
N ARG A 535 1.40 -24.59 -13.11
CA ARG A 535 -0.05 -24.37 -13.14
C ARG A 535 -0.83 -25.43 -12.35
N VAL A 536 -0.44 -26.70 -12.46
CA VAL A 536 -1.03 -27.78 -11.65
C VAL A 536 -0.83 -27.53 -10.16
N GLU A 537 0.36 -27.09 -9.74
CA GLU A 537 0.63 -26.74 -8.35
C GLU A 537 -0.20 -25.52 -7.90
N ILE A 538 -0.34 -24.50 -8.73
CA ILE A 538 -1.22 -23.34 -8.46
C ILE A 538 -2.67 -23.77 -8.24
N ASP A 539 -3.18 -24.70 -9.06
CA ASP A 539 -4.54 -25.23 -8.90
C ASP A 539 -4.72 -25.94 -7.56
N LEU A 540 -3.73 -26.74 -7.12
CA LEU A 540 -3.71 -27.37 -5.79
C LEU A 540 -3.65 -26.32 -4.66
N MET A 541 -2.81 -25.29 -4.79
CA MET A 541 -2.74 -24.19 -3.83
C MET A 541 -4.08 -23.45 -3.69
N ASN A 542 -4.86 -23.33 -4.77
CA ASN A 542 -6.18 -22.72 -4.72
C ASN A 542 -7.17 -23.59 -3.92
N GLU A 543 -7.12 -24.92 -4.08
CA GLU A 543 -7.90 -25.87 -3.26
C GLU A 543 -7.53 -25.77 -1.76
N GLN A 544 -6.25 -25.52 -1.47
CA GLN A 544 -5.72 -25.29 -0.13
C GLN A 544 -5.96 -23.86 0.40
N LYS A 545 -6.65 -23.00 -0.36
CA LYS A 545 -6.94 -21.60 -0.02
C LYS A 545 -5.67 -20.75 0.22
N MET A 546 -4.57 -21.09 -0.45
CA MET A 546 -3.31 -20.33 -0.42
C MET A 546 -3.22 -19.27 -1.52
N VAL A 547 -4.01 -19.43 -2.58
CA VAL A 547 -4.13 -18.48 -3.67
C VAL A 547 -5.58 -18.33 -4.10
N LYS A 548 -5.87 -17.27 -4.84
CA LYS A 548 -7.17 -17.05 -5.49
C LYS A 548 -6.97 -16.58 -6.92
N PHE A 549 -7.90 -16.97 -7.79
CA PHE A 549 -7.89 -16.56 -9.19
C PHE A 549 -8.68 -15.28 -9.46
N SER A 550 -8.34 -14.60 -10.55
CA SER A 550 -9.09 -13.50 -11.15
C SER A 550 -9.14 -13.67 -12.67
N ASP A 551 -10.28 -13.33 -13.23
CA ASP A 551 -10.64 -13.38 -14.66
C ASP A 551 -10.75 -11.98 -15.28
N LYS A 552 -10.10 -10.98 -14.68
CA LYS A 552 -10.14 -9.59 -15.17
C LYS A 552 -9.04 -9.32 -16.18
N LEU A 553 -9.27 -8.38 -17.10
CA LEU A 553 -8.28 -7.96 -18.09
C LEU A 553 -7.00 -7.45 -17.42
N LEU A 554 -7.18 -6.62 -16.38
CA LEU A 554 -6.13 -5.93 -15.64
C LEU A 554 -5.94 -6.52 -14.23
N THR A 555 -4.70 -6.55 -13.76
CA THR A 555 -4.38 -6.89 -12.37
C THR A 555 -4.91 -5.81 -11.40
N VAL A 556 -5.04 -6.12 -10.11
CA VAL A 556 -5.42 -5.11 -9.09
C VAL A 556 -4.48 -3.90 -9.13
N ALA A 557 -3.16 -4.12 -9.23
CA ALA A 557 -2.19 -3.03 -9.29
C ALA A 557 -2.31 -2.21 -10.59
N GLU A 558 -2.58 -2.86 -11.73
CA GLU A 558 -2.85 -2.18 -13.00
C GLU A 558 -4.14 -1.34 -12.93
N GLN A 559 -5.21 -1.86 -12.31
CA GLN A 559 -6.45 -1.12 -12.11
C GLN A 559 -6.23 0.14 -11.26
N GLU A 560 -5.46 0.02 -10.18
CA GLU A 560 -5.11 1.16 -9.33
C GLU A 560 -4.22 2.17 -10.04
N TYR A 561 -3.31 1.70 -10.90
CA TYR A 561 -2.50 2.55 -11.77
C TYR A 561 -3.38 3.40 -12.71
N PHE A 562 -4.31 2.78 -13.45
CA PHE A 562 -5.23 3.52 -14.30
C PHE A 562 -6.16 4.45 -13.50
N ASP A 563 -6.68 3.99 -12.35
CA ASP A 563 -7.50 4.82 -11.46
C ASP A 563 -6.72 6.04 -10.94
N TYR A 564 -5.44 5.90 -10.62
CA TYR A 564 -4.57 6.99 -10.16
C TYR A 564 -4.44 8.10 -11.21
N TYR A 565 -4.27 7.73 -12.48
CA TYR A 565 -4.14 8.71 -13.56
C TYR A 565 -5.49 9.29 -14.01
N LEU A 566 -6.52 8.46 -14.16
CA LEU A 566 -7.74 8.83 -14.88
C LEU A 566 -8.91 9.23 -13.95
N ASN A 567 -9.12 8.51 -12.85
CA ASN A 567 -10.33 8.59 -12.03
C ASN A 567 -10.11 9.26 -10.66
N ASN A 568 -11.18 9.68 -9.99
CA ASN A 568 -11.13 10.33 -8.67
C ASN A 568 -11.08 9.37 -7.47
N ARG A 569 -10.64 8.12 -7.69
CA ARG A 569 -10.56 7.09 -6.63
C ARG A 569 -9.59 7.49 -5.53
N PHE A 570 -8.43 8.03 -5.89
CA PHE A 570 -7.38 8.44 -4.95
C PHE A 570 -7.35 9.95 -4.76
N SER A 571 -7.12 10.43 -3.54
CA SER A 571 -7.09 11.87 -3.23
C SER A 571 -5.90 12.63 -3.84
N ASN A 572 -4.82 11.92 -4.17
CA ASN A 572 -3.64 12.44 -4.86
C ASN A 572 -3.57 11.99 -6.34
N GLY A 573 -4.66 11.47 -6.91
CA GLY A 573 -4.72 11.11 -8.32
C GLY A 573 -4.65 12.33 -9.24
N LEU A 574 -4.24 12.13 -10.49
CA LEU A 574 -4.15 13.20 -11.50
C LEU A 574 -5.53 13.56 -12.07
N TRP A 575 -6.46 12.60 -12.03
CA TRP A 575 -7.85 12.75 -12.43
C TRP A 575 -8.00 13.29 -13.85
N LEU A 576 -7.12 12.87 -14.77
CA LEU A 576 -7.04 13.43 -16.12
C LEU A 576 -8.39 13.39 -16.85
N ARG A 577 -9.16 12.31 -16.72
CA ARG A 577 -10.52 12.26 -17.28
C ARG A 577 -11.41 13.35 -16.66
N ASN A 578 -11.55 13.36 -15.34
CA ASN A 578 -12.48 14.23 -14.63
C ASN A 578 -12.11 15.72 -14.78
N LYS A 579 -10.81 16.03 -14.74
CA LYS A 579 -10.28 17.40 -14.81
C LYS A 579 -10.64 18.07 -16.13
N TYR A 580 -10.49 17.35 -17.24
CA TYR A 580 -10.77 17.85 -18.59
C TYR A 580 -12.25 17.81 -18.96
N VAL A 581 -13.02 16.83 -18.46
CA VAL A 581 -14.48 16.78 -18.60
C VAL A 581 -15.14 17.96 -17.88
N HIS A 582 -14.67 18.32 -16.69
CA HIS A 582 -15.23 19.42 -15.90
C HIS A 582 -14.54 20.78 -16.10
N ALA A 583 -13.63 20.90 -17.07
CA ALA A 583 -12.87 22.12 -17.36
C ALA A 583 -12.17 22.74 -16.13
N THR A 584 -11.67 21.89 -15.22
CA THR A 584 -10.85 22.29 -14.06
C THR A 584 -9.35 22.12 -14.35
N ASN A 585 -9.00 21.94 -15.62
CA ASN A 585 -7.64 21.70 -16.09
C ASN A 585 -6.74 22.94 -16.03
N SER A 586 -5.42 22.72 -16.15
CA SER A 586 -4.48 23.82 -16.30
C SER A 586 -4.73 24.53 -17.64
N HIS A 587 -4.57 25.85 -17.65
CA HIS A 587 -4.61 26.65 -18.87
C HIS A 587 -3.21 26.79 -19.51
N ASN A 588 -2.17 26.24 -18.87
CA ASN A 588 -0.82 26.19 -19.41
C ASN A 588 -0.74 25.08 -20.48
N GLU A 589 -0.25 25.42 -21.67
CA GLU A 589 -0.15 24.49 -22.80
C GLU A 589 0.85 23.35 -22.56
N ASN A 590 1.97 23.60 -21.86
CA ASN A 590 2.94 22.56 -21.54
C ASN A 590 2.35 21.51 -20.57
N ASP A 591 1.53 21.94 -19.60
CA ASP A 591 0.81 21.02 -18.73
C ASP A 591 -0.15 20.15 -19.54
N GLN A 592 -0.85 20.74 -20.52
CA GLN A 592 -1.76 20.02 -21.41
C GLN A 592 -1.02 19.04 -22.32
N GLU A 593 0.15 19.41 -22.85
CA GLU A 593 1.00 18.49 -23.62
C GLU A 593 1.42 17.27 -22.79
N ASN A 594 1.88 17.50 -21.55
CA ASN A 594 2.28 16.43 -20.63
C ASN A 594 1.09 15.52 -20.27
N ASP A 595 -0.07 16.10 -19.99
CA ASP A 595 -1.31 15.36 -19.72
C ASP A 595 -1.73 14.52 -20.94
N TYR A 596 -1.60 15.07 -22.15
CA TYR A 596 -1.90 14.37 -23.42
C TYR A 596 -0.99 13.17 -23.63
N LYS A 597 0.33 13.35 -23.51
CA LYS A 597 1.31 12.27 -23.66
C LYS A 597 1.13 11.19 -22.61
N THR A 598 0.79 11.57 -21.38
CA THR A 598 0.45 10.63 -20.32
C THR A 598 -0.78 9.79 -20.70
N LEU A 599 -1.84 10.42 -21.22
CA LEU A 599 -3.05 9.71 -21.65
C LEU A 599 -2.78 8.78 -22.84
N LEU A 600 -1.98 9.21 -23.81
CA LEU A 600 -1.60 8.40 -24.97
C LEU A 600 -0.76 7.18 -24.54
N LYS A 601 0.17 7.35 -23.59
CA LYS A 601 0.92 6.24 -22.96
C LYS A 601 -0.01 5.24 -22.27
N LEU A 602 -1.05 5.71 -21.58
CA LEU A 602 -2.04 4.82 -20.96
C LEU A 602 -2.84 4.04 -22.00
N LEU A 603 -3.19 4.67 -23.14
CA LEU A 603 -3.86 3.98 -24.25
C LEU A 603 -2.97 2.89 -24.87
N VAL A 604 -1.67 3.17 -25.04
CA VAL A 604 -0.68 2.15 -25.47
C VAL A 604 -0.72 0.94 -24.53
N LEU A 605 -0.65 1.17 -23.21
CA LEU A 605 -0.70 0.09 -22.22
C LEU A 605 -1.99 -0.72 -22.33
N LEU A 606 -3.15 -0.05 -22.44
CA LEU A 606 -4.43 -0.73 -22.61
C LEU A 606 -4.47 -1.61 -23.87
N ILE A 607 -4.04 -1.09 -25.02
CA ILE A 607 -4.03 -1.84 -26.28
C ILE A 607 -3.09 -3.04 -26.20
N LEU A 608 -1.92 -2.89 -25.56
CA LEU A 608 -1.01 -4.01 -25.31
C LEU A 608 -1.65 -5.08 -24.41
N LYS A 609 -2.43 -4.69 -23.40
CA LYS A 609 -3.15 -5.64 -22.53
C LYS A 609 -4.25 -6.39 -23.28
N ILE A 610 -4.95 -5.72 -24.20
CA ILE A 610 -5.95 -6.35 -25.08
C ILE A 610 -5.28 -7.33 -26.07
N ASP A 611 -4.20 -6.92 -26.74
CA ASP A 611 -3.43 -7.78 -27.65
C ASP A 611 -2.89 -9.02 -26.94
N ASP A 612 -2.40 -8.85 -25.71
CA ASP A 612 -1.88 -9.94 -24.88
C ASP A 612 -2.97 -10.98 -24.55
N ASP A 613 -4.13 -10.50 -24.10
CA ASP A 613 -5.28 -11.34 -23.75
C ASP A 613 -5.77 -12.17 -24.94
N LEU A 614 -5.97 -11.50 -26.09
CA LEU A 614 -6.37 -12.11 -27.35
C LEU A 614 -5.32 -13.11 -27.86
N SER A 615 -4.03 -12.77 -27.77
CA SER A 615 -2.93 -13.61 -28.21
C SER A 615 -2.85 -14.93 -27.45
N ILE A 616 -3.00 -14.88 -26.12
CA ILE A 616 -2.99 -16.07 -25.29
C ILE A 616 -4.23 -16.92 -25.57
N ALA A 617 -5.42 -16.30 -25.65
CA ALA A 617 -6.66 -17.01 -25.93
C ALA A 617 -6.58 -17.77 -27.27
N LYS A 618 -6.09 -17.10 -28.32
CA LYS A 618 -5.85 -17.72 -29.65
C LYS A 618 -4.87 -18.89 -29.58
N ASN A 619 -3.81 -18.79 -28.78
CA ASN A 619 -2.82 -19.87 -28.63
C ASN A 619 -3.40 -21.08 -27.89
N LEU A 620 -4.24 -20.87 -26.87
CA LEU A 620 -4.91 -21.94 -26.13
C LEU A 620 -5.87 -22.72 -27.01
N ILE A 621 -6.65 -22.02 -27.85
CA ILE A 621 -7.54 -22.67 -28.83
C ILE A 621 -6.73 -23.54 -29.80
N LYS A 622 -5.59 -23.05 -30.30
CA LYS A 622 -4.72 -23.82 -31.18
C LYS A 622 -4.12 -25.07 -30.51
N SER A 623 -3.72 -24.98 -29.24
CA SER A 623 -3.22 -26.15 -28.51
C SER A 623 -4.30 -27.20 -28.27
N HIS A 624 -5.53 -26.78 -27.93
CA HIS A 624 -6.65 -27.70 -27.75
C HIS A 624 -7.03 -28.43 -29.04
N ILE A 625 -6.96 -27.75 -30.19
CA ILE A 625 -7.20 -28.38 -31.49
C ILE A 625 -6.09 -29.39 -31.84
N LYS A 626 -4.82 -29.11 -31.51
CA LYS A 626 -3.71 -30.05 -31.74
C LYS A 626 -3.78 -31.29 -30.84
N ASP A 627 -4.14 -31.13 -29.57
CA ASP A 627 -4.26 -32.26 -28.64
C ASP A 627 -5.46 -33.18 -28.96
N ASN A 628 -6.50 -32.63 -29.61
CA ASN A 628 -7.67 -33.39 -30.10
C ASN A 628 -7.47 -34.00 -31.49
N ILE A 629 -6.32 -33.76 -32.14
CA ILE A 629 -5.93 -34.38 -33.42
C ILE A 629 -4.61 -35.15 -33.17
N LEU A 630 -4.68 -36.19 -32.34
CA LEU A 630 -3.73 -37.31 -32.43
C LEU A 630 -4.37 -38.41 -33.30
N PRO A 631 -3.63 -38.99 -34.25
CA PRO A 631 -4.20 -39.84 -35.29
C PRO A 631 -4.68 -41.16 -34.71
N LEU A 632 -5.84 -41.61 -35.21
CA LEU A 632 -6.30 -43.00 -35.16
C LEU A 632 -5.22 -43.97 -35.64
#